data_AF-A0A2P4X2R0-F1
#
_entry.id   AF-A0A2P4X2R0-F1
#
_cell.length_a   1.000
_cell.length_b   1.000
_cell.length_c   1.000
_cell.angle_alpha   90.00
_cell.angle_beta   90.00
_cell.angle_gamma   90.00
#
_symmetry.space_group_name_H-M   'P 1'
#
loop_
_entity.id
_entity.type
_entity.pdbx_description
1 polymer ?
#
loop_
_entity_poly.entity_id
_entity_poly.type
_entity_poly.pdbx_seq_one_letter_code
_entity_poly.pdbx_strand_id
1 'polypeptide(L)'
;MTEKQCGVDAECEGAYDTDGTAFQGWTGSKKIFLTKVSMEECGAPNVPAIWMLPDQVTHSGQYGCNCRGKGPAGGCGELDIAEVLEKDTSYVATHYYFYDGTYNPGNDQFSKRPVDGPTTYITIIDEDYGVKVLEIGADDFDFSCGTISNDVVSQWEAAE
;
A
#
# COMPACT_ATOMS: atom_id res chain seq x y z
N MET A 1 -1.42 3.85 13.24
CA MET A 1 -0.16 4.37 13.77
C MET A 1 -0.31 4.36 15.28
N THR A 2 0.67 4.82 16.04
CA THR A 2 0.44 5.09 17.46
C THR A 2 -0.31 6.40 17.64
N GLU A 3 -0.74 6.72 18.85
CA GLU A 3 -1.36 8.01 19.18
C GLU A 3 -0.33 9.15 19.34
N LYS A 4 0.97 8.86 19.29
CA LYS A 4 2.04 9.84 19.49
C LYS A 4 2.24 10.69 18.24
N GLN A 5 2.14 12.01 18.38
CA GLN A 5 2.40 12.96 17.31
C GLN A 5 3.91 13.13 17.09
N CYS A 6 4.33 13.10 15.83
CA CYS A 6 5.73 13.32 15.46
C CYS A 6 6.16 14.77 15.73
N GLY A 7 7.34 14.95 16.33
CA GLY A 7 7.87 16.26 16.73
C GLY A 7 7.23 16.87 17.98
N VAL A 8 6.24 16.19 18.58
CA VAL A 8 5.58 16.62 19.83
C VAL A 8 5.76 15.57 20.91
N ASP A 9 5.21 14.38 20.71
CA ASP A 9 5.25 13.28 21.68
C ASP A 9 6.43 12.32 21.45
N ALA A 10 6.93 12.27 20.21
CA ALA A 10 8.05 11.44 19.81
C ALA A 10 8.84 12.12 18.68
N GLU A 11 10.15 11.93 18.69
CA GLU A 11 10.96 12.17 17.50
C GLU A 11 10.74 10.99 16.54
N CYS A 12 10.22 11.28 15.35
CA CYS A 12 10.01 10.28 14.32
C CYS A 12 11.21 10.26 13.37
N GLU A 13 11.50 9.09 12.80
CA GLU A 13 12.38 9.03 11.64
C GLU A 13 11.66 9.59 10.41
N GLY A 14 12.43 10.05 9.43
CA GLY A 14 11.87 10.64 8.21
C GLY A 14 11.41 12.09 8.44
N ALA A 15 10.48 12.52 7.60
CA ALA A 15 9.98 13.88 7.61
C ALA A 15 8.48 13.93 7.85
N TYR A 16 8.06 14.96 8.58
CA TYR A 16 6.69 15.13 9.02
C TYR A 16 6.38 16.60 9.22
N ASP A 17 5.12 16.96 8.96
CA ASP A 17 4.61 18.27 9.33
C ASP A 17 4.50 18.37 10.85
N THR A 18 4.92 19.50 11.40
CA THR A 18 4.79 19.80 12.84
C THR A 18 3.41 20.38 13.17
N ASP A 19 2.43 20.25 12.27
CA ASP A 19 1.06 20.74 12.44
C ASP A 19 0.16 19.77 13.21
N GLY A 20 0.70 18.62 13.64
CA GLY A 20 0.00 17.61 14.42
C GLY A 20 -0.78 16.60 13.58
N THR A 21 -0.62 16.59 12.25
CA THR A 21 -1.24 15.60 11.36
C THR A 21 -0.42 14.31 11.21
N ALA A 22 0.87 14.34 11.57
CA ALA A 22 1.77 13.21 11.49
C ALA A 22 1.86 12.44 12.82
N PHE A 23 1.76 11.11 12.75
CA PHE A 23 1.78 10.22 13.90
C PHE A 23 2.85 9.15 13.74
N GLN A 24 3.50 8.77 14.85
CA GLN A 24 4.54 7.75 14.86
C GLN A 24 3.98 6.42 14.34
N GLY A 25 4.62 5.87 13.30
CA GLY A 25 4.29 4.58 12.72
C GLY A 25 4.43 3.41 13.71
N TRP A 26 3.89 2.26 13.34
CA TRP A 26 4.01 1.05 14.15
C TRP A 26 5.39 0.40 14.00
N THR A 27 5.93 -0.12 15.10
CA THR A 27 7.14 -0.95 15.09
C THR A 27 6.79 -2.42 14.77
N GLY A 28 7.80 -3.27 14.60
CA GLY A 28 7.64 -4.70 14.34
C GLY A 28 8.01 -5.10 12.91
N SER A 29 8.39 -6.37 12.74
CA SER A 29 8.87 -6.97 11.48
C SER A 29 7.76 -7.21 10.46
N LYS A 30 6.53 -7.43 10.94
CA LYS A 30 5.34 -7.68 10.11
C LYS A 30 4.30 -6.59 10.32
N LYS A 31 3.78 -6.04 9.23
CA LYS A 31 2.70 -5.04 9.22
C LYS A 31 1.62 -5.50 8.25
N ILE A 32 0.37 -5.42 8.68
CA ILE A 32 -0.78 -5.83 7.88
C ILE A 32 -1.73 -4.64 7.78
N PHE A 33 -2.11 -4.29 6.56
CA PHE A 33 -3.09 -3.25 6.27
C PHE A 33 -4.28 -3.88 5.54
N LEU A 34 -5.49 -3.57 5.98
CA LEU A 34 -6.72 -3.99 5.32
C LEU A 34 -7.51 -2.77 4.88
N THR A 35 -7.88 -2.74 3.60
CA THR A 35 -8.62 -1.61 3.01
C THR A 35 -9.83 -2.12 2.25
N LYS A 36 -11.03 -1.74 2.68
CA LYS A 36 -12.27 -1.95 1.94
C LYS A 36 -12.58 -0.71 1.11
N VAL A 37 -12.49 -0.81 -0.21
CA VAL A 37 -12.64 0.32 -1.14
C VAL A 37 -13.46 -0.05 -2.37
N SER A 38 -14.11 0.95 -2.98
CA SER A 38 -14.67 0.83 -4.33
C SER A 38 -13.63 1.22 -5.36
N MET A 39 -13.45 0.37 -6.37
CA MET A 39 -12.65 0.67 -7.56
C MET A 39 -13.56 0.82 -8.79
N GLU A 40 -14.78 1.33 -8.61
CA GLU A 40 -15.77 1.50 -9.69
C GLU A 40 -15.27 2.41 -10.81
N GLU A 41 -15.84 2.28 -12.02
CA GLU A 41 -15.59 3.23 -13.10
C GLU A 41 -15.99 4.65 -12.68
N CYS A 42 -15.11 5.62 -12.92
CA CYS A 42 -15.31 7.00 -12.56
C CYS A 42 -14.97 7.97 -13.72
N GLY A 43 -15.20 9.26 -13.49
CA GLY A 43 -14.82 10.30 -14.44
C GLY A 43 -13.30 10.39 -14.65
N ALA A 44 -12.87 11.04 -15.72
CA ALA A 44 -11.44 11.16 -16.02
C ALA A 44 -10.68 11.98 -14.94
N PRO A 45 -9.51 11.50 -14.46
CA PRO A 45 -8.86 10.26 -14.87
C PRO A 45 -9.46 9.03 -14.15
N ASN A 46 -9.85 7.99 -14.92
CA ASN A 46 -10.52 6.78 -14.42
C ASN A 46 -9.52 5.75 -13.88
N VAL A 47 -8.68 6.20 -12.95
CA VAL A 47 -7.51 5.48 -12.43
C VAL A 47 -7.45 5.53 -10.90
N PRO A 48 -8.45 4.98 -10.18
CA PRO A 48 -8.37 4.90 -8.73
C PRO A 48 -7.15 4.07 -8.30
N ALA A 49 -6.52 4.48 -7.20
CA ALA A 49 -5.33 3.83 -6.68
C ALA A 49 -5.27 3.87 -5.15
N ILE A 50 -4.73 2.80 -4.57
CA ILE A 50 -4.23 2.72 -3.20
C ILE A 50 -2.73 2.47 -3.29
N TRP A 51 -1.95 3.33 -2.65
CA TRP A 51 -0.50 3.30 -2.73
C TRP A 51 0.12 3.76 -1.41
N MET A 52 1.39 3.44 -1.22
CA MET A 52 2.18 3.81 -0.06
C MET A 52 3.55 4.33 -0.51
N LEU A 53 4.02 5.37 0.18
CA LEU A 53 5.39 5.87 0.07
C LEU A 53 6.09 5.70 1.42
N PRO A 54 7.42 5.48 1.42
CA PRO A 54 8.20 5.61 2.63
C PRO A 54 8.24 7.08 3.08
N ASP A 55 8.22 7.29 4.38
CA ASP A 55 8.23 8.60 5.04
C ASP A 55 9.38 9.52 4.56
N GLN A 56 10.53 8.94 4.25
CA GLN A 56 11.72 9.64 3.75
C GLN A 56 11.52 10.25 2.34
N VAL A 57 10.55 9.78 1.55
CA VAL A 57 10.31 10.26 0.17
C VAL A 57 9.66 11.63 0.13
N THR A 58 8.95 12.03 1.19
CA THR A 58 8.18 13.28 1.26
C THR A 58 9.05 14.54 1.02
N HIS A 59 10.36 14.49 1.27
CA HIS A 59 11.31 15.58 0.98
C HIS A 59 12.03 15.50 -0.37
N SER A 60 11.92 14.39 -1.12
CA SER A 60 12.59 14.23 -2.42
C SER A 60 11.80 14.81 -3.60
N GLY A 61 10.66 15.44 -3.30
CA GLY A 61 9.67 15.86 -4.29
C GLY A 61 8.82 14.68 -4.69
N GLN A 62 7.74 14.43 -3.93
CA GLN A 62 6.71 13.42 -4.23
C GLN A 62 6.30 13.37 -5.72
N TYR A 63 6.32 14.53 -6.40
CA TYR A 63 6.04 14.66 -7.84
C TYR A 63 7.28 15.06 -8.70
N GLY A 64 8.44 15.24 -8.07
CA GLY A 64 9.73 15.59 -8.69
C GLY A 64 10.71 14.42 -8.83
N CYS A 65 10.70 13.47 -7.88
CA CYS A 65 11.28 12.12 -7.90
C CYS A 65 10.16 11.06 -8.00
N ASN A 66 9.12 11.29 -8.81
CA ASN A 66 8.10 10.26 -8.97
C ASN A 66 8.77 8.95 -9.41
N CYS A 67 8.50 7.87 -8.68
CA CYS A 67 9.28 6.63 -8.71
C CYS A 67 9.26 5.90 -10.07
N ARG A 68 8.46 6.37 -11.03
CA ARG A 68 8.49 5.93 -12.43
C ARG A 68 9.60 6.65 -13.21
N GLY A 69 10.79 6.05 -13.20
CA GLY A 69 11.88 6.38 -14.14
C GLY A 69 12.71 7.62 -13.78
N LYS A 70 12.60 8.12 -12.54
CA LYS A 70 13.49 9.14 -11.97
C LYS A 70 14.13 8.62 -10.68
N GLY A 71 15.45 8.81 -10.55
CA GLY A 71 16.26 8.22 -9.48
C GLY A 71 17.02 6.96 -9.93
N PRO A 72 17.60 6.18 -8.99
CA PRO A 72 18.20 4.87 -9.26
C PRO A 72 17.19 3.87 -9.83
N ALA A 73 17.66 2.69 -10.25
CA ALA A 73 16.92 1.74 -11.09
C ALA A 73 15.50 1.40 -10.60
N GLY A 74 15.23 1.41 -9.29
CA GLY A 74 13.90 1.17 -8.73
C GLY A 74 13.25 2.35 -8.00
N GLY A 75 13.63 3.58 -8.33
CA GLY A 75 12.93 4.79 -7.89
C GLY A 75 13.21 5.21 -6.44
N CYS A 76 12.36 6.08 -5.91
CA CYS A 76 12.50 6.67 -4.57
C CYS A 76 11.86 5.79 -3.47
N GLY A 77 11.20 4.67 -3.81
CA GLY A 77 10.43 3.84 -2.88
C GLY A 77 8.93 4.09 -3.05
N GLU A 78 8.20 3.13 -3.61
CA GLU A 78 6.73 3.19 -3.78
C GLU A 78 6.13 1.79 -3.82
N LEU A 79 4.98 1.61 -3.17
CA LEU A 79 4.17 0.40 -3.22
C LEU A 79 2.77 0.77 -3.68
N ASP A 80 2.45 0.42 -4.91
CA ASP A 80 1.09 0.46 -5.44
C ASP A 80 0.39 -0.82 -5.01
N ILE A 81 -0.42 -0.72 -3.96
CA ILE A 81 -1.19 -1.83 -3.42
C ILE A 81 -2.19 -2.30 -4.48
N ALA A 82 -2.94 -1.35 -5.03
CA ALA A 82 -3.95 -1.60 -6.04
C ALA A 82 -4.15 -0.34 -6.87
N GLU A 83 -3.77 -0.35 -8.13
CA GLU A 83 -3.98 0.77 -9.06
C GLU A 83 -4.68 0.30 -10.34
N VAL A 84 -5.54 1.16 -10.90
CA VAL A 84 -6.05 0.97 -12.25
C VAL A 84 -5.19 1.79 -13.21
N LEU A 85 -4.66 1.15 -14.25
CA LEU A 85 -3.81 1.79 -15.24
C LEU A 85 -4.61 2.30 -16.45
N GLU A 86 -4.24 3.47 -16.99
CA GLU A 86 -4.90 4.05 -18.18
C GLU A 86 -4.85 3.15 -19.42
N LYS A 87 -3.84 2.27 -19.50
CA LYS A 87 -3.65 1.35 -20.63
C LYS A 87 -4.74 0.29 -20.71
N ASP A 88 -5.24 -0.18 -19.57
CA ASP A 88 -6.33 -1.15 -19.48
C ASP A 88 -7.06 -0.98 -18.14
N THR A 89 -8.20 -0.32 -18.19
CA THR A 89 -8.99 -0.02 -17.00
C THR A 89 -9.84 -1.20 -16.52
N SER A 90 -9.68 -2.39 -17.11
CA SER A 90 -10.42 -3.62 -16.77
C SER A 90 -9.78 -4.41 -15.64
N TYR A 91 -8.53 -4.07 -15.28
CA TYR A 91 -7.74 -4.77 -14.27
C TYR A 91 -7.20 -3.80 -13.23
N VAL A 92 -6.88 -4.37 -12.08
CA VAL A 92 -6.08 -3.74 -11.04
C VAL A 92 -4.67 -4.32 -11.15
N ALA A 93 -3.68 -3.45 -11.04
CA ALA A 93 -2.27 -3.80 -10.95
C ALA A 93 -1.78 -3.61 -9.52
N THR A 94 -0.74 -4.34 -9.16
CA THR A 94 0.10 -4.02 -8.00
C THR A 94 1.51 -3.81 -8.51
N HIS A 95 2.16 -2.73 -8.04
CA HIS A 95 3.53 -2.42 -8.37
C HIS A 95 4.35 -2.13 -7.12
N TYR A 96 5.65 -2.41 -7.20
CA TYR A 96 6.58 -1.96 -6.19
C TYR A 96 7.89 -1.50 -6.81
N TYR A 97 8.34 -0.36 -6.31
CA TYR A 97 9.54 0.33 -6.72
C TYR A 97 10.45 0.39 -5.51
N PHE A 98 11.33 -0.60 -5.36
CA PHE A 98 12.35 -0.60 -4.31
C PHE A 98 13.60 0.12 -4.80
N TYR A 99 14.19 0.96 -3.96
CA TYR A 99 15.34 1.79 -4.32
C TYR A 99 16.50 1.02 -4.98
N ASP A 100 16.76 -0.20 -4.51
CA ASP A 100 17.83 -1.08 -4.99
C ASP A 100 17.43 -1.93 -6.21
N GLY A 101 16.15 -1.93 -6.60
CA GLY A 101 15.61 -2.73 -7.71
C GLY A 101 15.61 -4.24 -7.46
N THR A 102 15.78 -4.69 -6.21
CA THR A 102 15.95 -6.12 -5.89
C THR A 102 14.69 -6.95 -6.14
N TYR A 103 13.51 -6.37 -5.97
CA TYR A 103 12.24 -7.06 -6.13
C TYR A 103 11.57 -6.68 -7.46
N ASN A 104 11.05 -7.69 -8.16
CA ASN A 104 10.46 -7.57 -9.50
C ASN A 104 9.13 -6.82 -9.47
N PRO A 105 8.90 -5.69 -10.18
CA PRO A 105 7.88 -4.67 -9.90
C PRO A 105 6.38 -5.04 -9.87
N GLY A 106 5.97 -6.26 -9.50
CA GLY A 106 4.57 -6.66 -9.40
C GLY A 106 3.96 -7.08 -10.73
N ASN A 107 2.63 -7.25 -10.75
CA ASN A 107 1.88 -7.75 -11.90
C ASN A 107 0.91 -6.66 -12.40
N ASP A 108 1.02 -6.31 -13.68
CA ASP A 108 0.14 -5.37 -14.40
C ASP A 108 -1.34 -5.81 -14.42
N GLN A 109 -1.62 -7.08 -14.15
CA GLN A 109 -2.97 -7.67 -14.09
C GLN A 109 -3.09 -8.58 -12.87
N PHE A 110 -2.97 -7.98 -11.69
CA PHE A 110 -3.12 -8.66 -10.41
C PHE A 110 -4.52 -9.29 -10.27
N SER A 111 -5.57 -8.52 -10.56
CA SER A 111 -6.95 -9.00 -10.51
C SER A 111 -7.85 -8.25 -11.48
N LYS A 112 -9.05 -8.78 -11.73
CA LYS A 112 -10.07 -8.01 -12.45
C LYS A 112 -10.51 -6.84 -11.60
N ARG A 113 -10.66 -5.67 -12.21
CA ARG A 113 -11.14 -4.49 -11.51
C ARG A 113 -12.54 -4.77 -10.92
N PRO A 114 -12.72 -4.60 -9.60
CA PRO A 114 -14.04 -4.74 -8.99
C PRO A 114 -14.86 -3.49 -9.29
N VAL A 115 -15.73 -3.59 -10.31
CA VAL A 115 -16.58 -2.49 -10.79
C VAL A 115 -18.02 -2.56 -10.25
N ASP A 116 -18.41 -3.68 -9.65
CA ASP A 116 -19.78 -3.92 -9.18
C ASP A 116 -19.98 -3.58 -7.69
N GLY A 117 -18.95 -3.06 -7.03
CA GLY A 117 -18.99 -2.65 -5.62
C GLY A 117 -17.62 -2.69 -4.95
N PRO A 118 -17.58 -2.50 -3.63
CA PRO A 118 -16.32 -2.52 -2.90
C PRO A 118 -15.68 -3.92 -2.88
N THR A 119 -14.37 -3.94 -2.78
CA THR A 119 -13.56 -5.13 -2.48
C THR A 119 -12.70 -4.87 -1.24
N THR A 120 -12.08 -5.90 -0.68
CA THR A 120 -11.12 -5.74 0.40
C THR A 120 -9.73 -6.20 -0.05
N TYR A 121 -8.74 -5.30 0.06
CA TYR A 121 -7.33 -5.65 -0.14
C TYR A 121 -6.64 -5.90 1.20
N ILE A 122 -5.86 -6.96 1.26
CA ILE A 122 -4.96 -7.28 2.36
C ILE A 122 -3.54 -7.02 1.87
N THR A 123 -2.82 -6.10 2.51
CA THR A 123 -1.40 -5.84 2.26
C THR A 123 -0.58 -6.30 3.45
N ILE A 124 0.31 -7.26 3.24
CA ILE A 124 1.25 -7.76 4.24
C ILE A 124 2.65 -7.29 3.84
N ILE A 125 3.31 -6.58 4.74
CA ILE A 125 4.70 -6.18 4.63
C ILE A 125 5.47 -6.90 5.71
N ASP A 126 6.43 -7.73 5.31
CA ASP A 126 7.19 -8.60 6.19
C ASP A 126 8.69 -8.55 5.87
N GLU A 127 9.54 -8.56 6.89
CA GLU A 127 10.99 -8.52 6.68
C GLU A 127 11.56 -9.82 6.07
N ASP A 128 10.91 -10.97 6.29
CA ASP A 128 11.41 -12.27 5.86
C ASP A 128 11.18 -12.50 4.36
N TYR A 129 10.04 -12.04 3.83
CA TYR A 129 9.63 -12.33 2.45
C TYR A 129 9.14 -11.12 1.64
N GLY A 130 9.13 -9.92 2.21
CA GLY A 130 8.77 -8.69 1.50
C GLY A 130 7.27 -8.41 1.52
N VAL A 131 6.70 -8.11 0.35
CA VAL A 131 5.31 -7.62 0.25
C VAL A 131 4.41 -8.67 -0.40
N LYS A 132 3.22 -8.86 0.18
CA LYS A 132 2.13 -9.64 -0.39
C LYS A 132 0.85 -8.80 -0.42
N VAL A 133 0.17 -8.80 -1.56
CA VAL A 133 -1.17 -8.21 -1.71
C VAL A 133 -2.16 -9.28 -2.11
N LEU A 134 -3.32 -9.30 -1.46
CA LEU A 134 -4.44 -10.19 -1.77
C LEU A 134 -5.71 -9.37 -1.95
N GLU A 135 -6.58 -9.83 -2.83
CA GLU A 135 -7.96 -9.37 -2.93
C GLU A 135 -8.89 -10.44 -2.35
N ILE A 136 -9.79 -10.03 -1.48
CA ILE A 136 -10.89 -10.87 -0.96
C ILE A 136 -12.22 -10.12 -1.12
N GLY A 137 -13.34 -10.83 -1.03
CA GLY A 137 -14.66 -10.23 -1.13
C GLY A 137 -14.88 -9.14 -0.07
N ALA A 138 -15.74 -8.18 -0.39
CA ALA A 138 -16.01 -7.02 0.47
C ALA A 138 -16.45 -7.42 1.89
N ASP A 139 -17.13 -8.55 2.04
CA ASP A 139 -17.71 -9.02 3.29
C ASP A 139 -16.98 -10.26 3.85
N ASP A 140 -15.83 -10.64 3.27
CA ASP A 140 -15.01 -11.77 3.71
C ASP A 140 -14.13 -11.43 4.92
N PHE A 141 -14.13 -10.17 5.36
CA PHE A 141 -13.43 -9.72 6.58
C PHE A 141 -14.34 -8.87 7.48
N ASP A 142 -14.37 -9.21 8.76
CA ASP A 142 -15.06 -8.44 9.79
C ASP A 142 -14.15 -7.36 10.39
N PHE A 143 -14.32 -6.11 9.93
CA PHE A 143 -13.59 -4.96 10.46
C PHE A 143 -13.90 -4.62 11.92
N SER A 144 -14.91 -5.25 12.54
CA SER A 144 -15.24 -5.09 13.95
C SER A 144 -14.53 -6.08 14.88
N CYS A 145 -13.78 -7.05 14.34
CA CYS A 145 -13.17 -8.14 15.11
C CYS A 145 -12.17 -7.70 16.19
N GLY A 146 -11.62 -6.49 16.11
CA GLY A 146 -10.68 -5.90 17.07
C GLY A 146 -9.29 -6.54 17.11
N THR A 147 -9.14 -7.80 16.68
CA THR A 147 -7.87 -8.51 16.56
C THR A 147 -7.93 -9.56 15.45
N ILE A 148 -6.79 -9.83 14.83
CA ILE A 148 -6.63 -10.83 13.77
C ILE A 148 -5.77 -11.96 14.35
N SER A 149 -6.26 -13.20 14.29
CA SER A 149 -5.52 -14.36 14.80
C SER A 149 -4.40 -14.77 13.85
N ASN A 150 -3.36 -15.41 14.38
CA ASN A 150 -2.27 -15.96 13.57
C ASN A 150 -2.75 -17.00 12.54
N ASP A 151 -3.83 -17.73 12.84
CA ASP A 151 -4.41 -18.70 11.90
C ASP A 151 -4.97 -18.01 10.65
N VAL A 152 -5.63 -16.86 10.82
CA VAL A 152 -6.14 -16.05 9.71
C VAL A 152 -4.98 -15.48 8.89
N VAL A 153 -3.95 -14.95 9.55
CA VAL A 153 -2.75 -14.44 8.86
C VAL A 153 -2.06 -15.54 8.07
N SER A 154 -1.92 -16.74 8.65
CA SER A 154 -1.29 -17.89 7.98
C SER A 154 -2.08 -18.34 6.75
N GLN A 155 -3.41 -18.26 6.77
CA GLN A 155 -4.25 -18.54 5.60
C GLN A 155 -3.99 -17.54 4.47
N TRP A 156 -3.89 -16.24 4.79
CA TRP A 156 -3.54 -15.22 3.82
C TRP A 156 -2.13 -15.44 3.27
N GLU A 157 -1.15 -15.73 4.11
CA GLU A 157 0.23 -16.00 3.68
C GLU A 157 0.33 -17.23 2.76
N ALA A 158 -0.54 -18.22 2.94
CA ALA A 158 -0.59 -19.43 2.11
C ALA A 158 -1.43 -19.30 0.82
N ALA A 159 -2.23 -18.24 0.66
CA ALA A 159 -3.03 -18.03 -0.55
C ALA A 159 -2.15 -17.78 -1.79
N GLU A 160 -2.59 -18.21 -2.98
CA GLU A 160 -1.91 -17.94 -4.25
C GLU A 160 -2.27 -16.57 -4.82
#